data_AF-A0A8S3K9Q8-F1
#
_entry.id   AF-A0A8S3K9Q8-F1
#
_cell.length_a   1.000
_cell.length_b   1.000
_cell.length_c   1.000
_cell.angle_alpha   90.00
_cell.angle_beta   90.00
_cell.angle_gamma   90.00
#
_symmetry.space_group_name_H-M   'P 1'
#
loop_
_entity.id
_entity.type
_entity.pdbx_description
1 polymer ?
#
loop_
_entity_poly.entity_id
_entity_poly.type
_entity_poly.pdbx_seq_one_letter_code
_entity_poly.pdbx_strand_id
1 'polypeptide(L)'
;AAEDCTAVIKKISYDSFTNSFVGLVPPLNDGIPTTLHYQTDSFKKLREWFSNEDRSHLINIHMIQPITNMQIAPNPFLLSAFGTNNKYEAIDIIRRWIWIFEQSSLQDIRIVGFSTDGDPKYMRAMRLVTGFFASLP
;
A
#
# COMPACT_ATOMS: atom_id res chain seq x y z
N ALA A 1 -1.80 -12.55 -3.39
CA ALA A 1 -1.11 -11.25 -3.30
C ALA A 1 -0.35 -11.20 -1.99
N ALA A 2 0.89 -10.72 -2.00
CA ALA A 2 1.73 -10.60 -0.82
C ALA A 2 1.92 -9.12 -0.47
N GLU A 3 1.83 -8.78 0.81
CA GLU A 3 2.04 -7.44 1.34
C GLU A 3 3.08 -7.47 2.46
N ASP A 4 4.02 -6.53 2.44
CA ASP A 4 5.00 -6.36 3.52
C ASP A 4 5.47 -4.91 3.61
N CYS A 5 6.05 -4.53 4.75
CA CYS A 5 6.55 -3.20 5.02
C CYS A 5 8.03 -3.25 5.41
N THR A 6 8.87 -2.48 4.73
CA THR A 6 10.32 -2.45 5.03
C THR A 6 10.81 -1.04 5.33
N ALA A 7 11.82 -0.93 6.19
CA ALA A 7 12.38 0.35 6.61
C ALA A 7 13.17 1.03 5.49
N VAL A 8 13.02 2.36 5.41
CA VAL A 8 13.74 3.19 4.44
C VAL A 8 14.33 4.43 5.11
N ILE A 9 15.38 4.99 4.51
CA ILE A 9 15.94 6.26 4.95
C ILE A 9 14.93 7.37 4.69
N LYS A 10 14.62 8.17 5.71
CA LYS A 10 13.76 9.35 5.62
C LYS A 10 14.40 10.41 4.71
N LYS A 11 14.10 10.37 3.42
CA LYS A 11 14.62 11.31 2.42
C LYS A 11 13.49 11.81 1.54
N ILE A 12 13.36 13.12 1.43
CA ILE A 12 12.49 13.76 0.44
C ILE A 12 13.34 14.00 -0.82
N SER A 13 12.82 13.62 -1.98
CA SER A 13 13.44 13.86 -3.28
C SER A 13 12.43 14.49 -4.22
N TYR A 14 12.89 15.43 -5.05
CA TYR A 14 12.08 16.00 -6.11
C TYR A 14 12.16 15.12 -7.35
N ASP A 15 11.02 14.80 -7.93
CA ASP A 15 10.90 14.15 -9.23
C ASP A 15 10.54 15.20 -10.29
N SER A 16 11.52 15.50 -11.15
CA SER A 16 11.37 16.47 -12.23
C SER A 16 10.45 16.01 -13.35
N PHE A 17 10.25 14.70 -13.54
CA PHE A 17 9.39 14.18 -14.61
C PHE A 17 7.91 14.43 -14.29
N THR A 18 7.53 14.26 -13.02
CA THR A 18 6.15 14.44 -12.57
C THR A 18 5.91 15.78 -11.87
N ASN A 19 6.95 16.60 -11.69
CA ASN A 19 6.91 17.83 -10.90
C ASN A 19 6.37 17.59 -9.48
N SER A 20 6.80 16.51 -8.83
CA SER A 20 6.28 16.10 -7.52
C SER A 20 7.38 15.81 -6.51
N PHE A 21 7.04 15.77 -5.24
CA PHE A 21 7.94 15.38 -4.15
C PHE A 21 7.65 13.95 -3.68
N VAL A 22 8.68 13.12 -3.65
CA VAL A 22 8.64 11.73 -3.17
C VAL A 22 9.30 11.65 -1.78
N GLY A 23 8.75 10.83 -0.89
CA GLY A 23 9.31 10.59 0.45
C GLY A 23 8.49 11.18 1.61
N LEU A 24 7.42 11.91 1.31
CA LEU A 24 6.35 12.24 2.26
C LEU A 24 5.30 11.12 2.28
N VAL A 25 4.55 10.98 3.38
CA VAL A 25 3.50 9.97 3.53
C VAL A 25 2.22 10.45 2.84
N PRO A 26 1.83 9.90 1.68
CA PRO A 26 0.63 10.36 0.98
C PRO A 26 -0.63 10.06 1.79
N PRO A 27 -1.66 10.91 1.69
CA PRO A 27 -2.95 10.60 2.28
C PRO A 27 -3.56 9.36 1.60
N LEU A 28 -4.23 8.55 2.41
CA LEU A 28 -4.94 7.36 1.94
C LEU A 28 -6.38 7.73 1.62
N ASN A 29 -6.87 7.30 0.45
CA ASN A 29 -8.27 7.28 0.08
C ASN A 29 -8.72 5.81 0.01
N ASP A 30 -9.63 5.40 0.89
CA ASP A 30 -10.02 3.99 1.07
C ASP A 30 -8.83 3.03 1.21
N GLY A 31 -7.82 3.44 1.99
CA GLY A 31 -6.61 2.66 2.21
C GLY A 31 -5.60 2.66 1.06
N ILE A 32 -5.93 3.29 -0.08
CA ILE A 32 -5.05 3.42 -1.25
C ILE A 32 -4.33 4.77 -1.21
N PRO A 33 -2.99 4.83 -1.41
CA PRO A 33 -2.26 6.09 -1.46
C PRO A 33 -2.73 6.96 -2.63
N THR A 34 -2.92 8.25 -2.38
CA THR A 34 -3.24 9.22 -3.44
C THR A 34 -1.99 9.47 -4.30
N THR A 35 -2.06 9.09 -5.57
CA THR A 35 -0.95 9.25 -6.53
C THR A 35 -0.70 10.74 -6.82
N LEU A 36 0.58 11.13 -6.94
CA LEU A 36 1.00 12.50 -7.27
C LEU A 36 0.42 13.59 -6.33
N HIS A 37 0.09 13.24 -5.09
CA HIS A 37 -0.51 14.19 -4.13
C HIS A 37 0.37 15.43 -3.88
N TYR A 38 1.69 15.23 -3.82
CA TYR A 38 2.67 16.28 -3.57
C TYR A 38 3.18 16.96 -4.85
N GLN A 39 2.26 17.24 -5.79
CA GLN A 39 2.50 18.03 -6.99
C GLN A 39 2.00 19.47 -6.78
N THR A 40 2.84 20.47 -7.04
CA THR A 40 2.49 21.89 -6.85
C THR A 40 3.44 22.82 -7.56
N ASP A 41 2.91 23.96 -8.05
CA ASP A 41 3.71 25.11 -8.49
C ASP A 41 3.76 26.24 -7.44
N SER A 42 3.12 26.03 -6.29
CA SER A 42 3.08 26.99 -5.19
C SER A 42 4.14 26.71 -4.13
N PHE A 43 5.08 27.65 -3.98
CA PHE A 43 6.08 27.61 -2.91
C PHE A 43 5.46 27.64 -1.50
N LYS A 44 4.31 28.31 -1.33
CA LYS A 44 3.59 28.32 -0.06
C LYS A 44 3.15 26.92 0.33
N LYS A 45 2.54 26.18 -0.62
CA LYS A 45 2.09 24.79 -0.41
C LYS A 45 3.28 23.86 -0.13
N LEU A 46 4.39 24.05 -0.84
CA LEU A 46 5.63 23.32 -0.59
C LEU A 46 6.13 23.54 0.85
N ARG A 47 6.16 24.79 1.32
CA ARG A 47 6.56 25.11 2.71
C ARG A 47 5.63 24.44 3.72
N GLU A 48 4.32 24.50 3.49
CA GLU A 48 3.33 23.84 4.35
C GLU A 48 3.59 22.34 4.46
N TRP A 49 3.83 21.66 3.34
CA TRP A 49 4.12 20.22 3.34
C TRP A 49 5.38 19.87 4.12
N PHE A 50 6.48 20.59 3.89
CA PHE A 50 7.75 20.31 4.56
C PHE A 50 7.71 20.57 6.07
N SER A 51 6.78 21.40 6.54
CA SER A 51 6.58 21.69 7.97
C SER A 51 5.60 20.72 8.65
N ASN A 52 4.58 20.25 7.93
CA ASN A 52 3.43 19.57 8.54
C ASN A 52 3.32 18.09 8.20
N GLU A 53 3.91 17.63 7.10
CA GLU A 53 3.75 16.27 6.61
C GLU A 53 4.82 15.34 7.17
N ASP A 54 4.43 14.12 7.50
CA ASP A 54 5.36 13.10 7.96
C ASP A 54 6.25 12.63 6.81
N ARG A 55 7.54 12.52 7.09
CA ARG A 55 8.48 11.82 6.20
C ARG A 55 8.29 10.31 6.35
N SER A 56 8.17 9.65 5.22
CA SER A 56 8.08 8.19 5.16
C SER A 56 9.35 7.55 5.71
N HIS A 57 9.18 6.56 6.58
CA HIS A 57 10.27 5.74 7.13
C HIS A 57 10.08 4.25 6.89
N LEU A 58 8.96 3.89 6.29
CA LEU A 58 8.63 2.56 5.84
C LEU A 58 8.13 2.65 4.40
N ILE A 59 8.40 1.65 3.59
CA ILE A 59 7.75 1.46 2.30
C ILE A 59 6.91 0.20 2.38
N ASN A 60 5.62 0.35 2.09
CA ASN A 60 4.69 -0.77 2.03
C ASN A 60 4.61 -1.24 0.57
N ILE A 61 4.79 -2.54 0.36
CA ILE A 61 4.96 -3.17 -0.94
C ILE A 61 3.90 -4.24 -1.12
N HIS A 62 3.24 -4.23 -2.28
CA HIS A 62 2.29 -5.25 -2.69
C HIS A 62 2.79 -5.94 -3.95
N MET A 63 2.88 -7.27 -3.88
CA MET A 63 3.31 -8.12 -4.98
C MET A 63 2.17 -9.05 -5.40
N ILE A 64 1.99 -9.21 -6.70
CA ILE A 64 1.23 -10.35 -7.23
C ILE A 64 2.20 -11.49 -7.45
N GLN A 65 1.89 -12.64 -6.86
CA GLN A 65 2.66 -13.86 -6.96
C GLN A 65 1.77 -14.93 -7.62
N PRO A 66 2.22 -15.53 -8.73
CA PRO A 66 1.50 -16.63 -9.36
C PRO A 66 1.52 -17.88 -8.49
N ILE A 67 0.40 -18.59 -8.49
CA ILE A 67 0.22 -19.86 -7.78
C ILE A 67 0.01 -20.94 -8.84
N THR A 68 1.08 -21.20 -9.61
CA THR A 68 1.07 -22.25 -10.62
C THR A 68 2.32 -23.11 -10.48
N ASN A 69 2.12 -24.42 -10.54
CA ASN A 69 3.21 -25.40 -10.59
C ASN A 69 3.61 -25.74 -12.04
N MET A 70 3.15 -24.94 -13.01
CA MET A 70 3.52 -25.10 -14.41
C MET A 70 4.99 -24.72 -14.61
N GLN A 71 5.67 -25.43 -15.52
CA GLN A 71 7.04 -25.12 -15.92
C GLN A 71 7.20 -23.72 -16.52
N ILE A 72 6.12 -23.14 -17.05
CA ILE A 72 6.05 -21.76 -17.52
C ILE A 72 5.08 -21.02 -16.60
N ALA A 73 5.61 -20.51 -15.49
CA ALA A 73 4.88 -19.61 -14.60
C ALA A 73 5.18 -18.16 -14.99
N PRO A 74 4.20 -17.24 -14.92
CA PRO A 74 4.50 -15.83 -15.05
C PRO A 74 5.42 -15.38 -13.90
N ASN A 75 6.22 -14.33 -14.13
CA ASN A 75 7.03 -13.79 -13.06
C ASN A 75 6.15 -13.02 -12.06
N PRO A 76 6.51 -13.03 -10.76
CA PRO A 76 5.89 -12.11 -9.82
C PRO A 76 6.15 -10.66 -10.25
N PHE A 77 5.18 -9.79 -10.01
CA PHE A 77 5.30 -8.37 -10.35
C PHE A 77 4.82 -7.47 -9.22
N LEU A 78 5.39 -6.27 -9.20
CA LEU A 78 5.04 -5.22 -8.25
C LEU A 78 3.69 -4.60 -8.64
N LEU A 79 2.72 -4.68 -7.74
CA LEU A 79 1.42 -4.04 -7.93
C LEU A 79 1.44 -2.59 -7.42
N SER A 80 2.00 -2.37 -6.24
CA SER A 80 2.03 -1.06 -5.60
C SER A 80 3.16 -0.96 -4.59
N ALA A 81 3.81 0.20 -4.52
CA ALA A 81 4.75 0.55 -3.47
C ALA A 81 4.53 2.01 -3.06
N PHE A 82 4.37 2.26 -1.77
CA PHE A 82 4.21 3.62 -1.27
C PHE A 82 4.83 3.82 0.11
N GLY A 83 5.24 5.06 0.37
CA GLY A 83 5.79 5.44 1.66
C GLY A 83 4.72 5.53 2.74
N THR A 84 5.03 5.07 3.95
CA THR A 84 4.11 5.12 5.09
C THR A 84 4.84 5.44 6.40
N ASN A 85 4.08 5.91 7.37
CA ASN A 85 4.47 6.04 8.77
C ASN A 85 3.82 4.96 9.66
N ASN A 86 3.16 3.95 9.06
CA ASN A 86 2.42 2.89 9.74
C ASN A 86 1.32 3.42 10.69
N LYS A 87 0.71 4.58 10.40
CA LYS A 87 -0.44 5.11 11.17
C LYS A 87 -1.81 4.71 10.61
N TYR A 88 -1.85 3.89 9.55
CA TYR A 88 -3.10 3.35 9.01
C TYR A 88 -3.66 2.26 9.91
N GLU A 89 -4.97 2.06 9.84
CA GLU A 89 -5.70 1.12 10.68
C GLU A 89 -6.09 -0.15 9.92
N ALA A 90 -6.57 -1.16 10.65
CA ALA A 90 -7.04 -2.42 10.07
C ALA A 90 -8.12 -2.21 8.98
N ILE A 91 -8.98 -1.19 9.12
CA ILE A 91 -10.01 -0.87 8.13
C ILE A 91 -9.41 -0.37 6.81
N ASP A 92 -8.31 0.39 6.85
CA ASP A 92 -7.62 0.87 5.65
C ASP A 92 -6.95 -0.28 4.90
N ILE A 93 -6.39 -1.24 5.64
CA ILE A 93 -5.87 -2.49 5.06
C ILE A 93 -6.98 -3.25 4.31
N ILE A 94 -8.14 -3.44 4.95
CA ILE A 94 -9.27 -4.17 4.35
C ILE A 94 -9.76 -3.47 3.08
N ARG A 95 -9.98 -2.15 3.14
CA ARG A 95 -10.43 -1.37 1.97
C ARG A 95 -9.44 -1.48 0.81
N ARG A 96 -8.15 -1.45 1.10
CA ARG A 96 -7.09 -1.65 0.12
C ARG A 96 -7.10 -3.05 -0.48
N TRP A 97 -7.28 -4.10 0.33
CA TRP A 97 -7.40 -5.47 -0.19
C TRP A 97 -8.62 -5.64 -1.10
N ILE A 98 -9.76 -5.06 -0.73
CA ILE A 98 -10.97 -5.06 -1.58
C ILE A 98 -10.68 -4.37 -2.91
N TRP A 99 -10.08 -3.17 -2.88
CA TRP A 99 -9.74 -2.43 -4.08
C TRP A 99 -8.76 -3.20 -4.97
N ILE A 100 -7.70 -3.78 -4.40
CA ILE A 100 -6.73 -4.62 -5.12
C ILE A 100 -7.43 -5.84 -5.76
N PHE A 101 -8.34 -6.48 -5.03
CA PHE A 101 -9.10 -7.62 -5.52
C PHE A 101 -9.99 -7.24 -6.72
N GLU A 102 -10.75 -6.16 -6.60
CA GLU A 102 -11.63 -5.67 -7.67
C GLU A 102 -10.84 -5.24 -8.91
N GLN A 103 -9.79 -4.44 -8.74
CA GLN A 103 -8.97 -4.00 -9.87
C GLN A 103 -8.25 -5.14 -10.57
N SER A 104 -7.77 -6.14 -9.82
CA SER A 104 -7.17 -7.34 -10.40
C SER A 104 -8.18 -8.15 -11.20
N SER A 105 -9.41 -8.29 -10.68
CA SER A 105 -10.50 -8.98 -11.36
C SER A 105 -10.87 -8.32 -12.69
N LEU A 106 -10.83 -6.99 -12.77
CA LEU A 106 -11.07 -6.24 -14.02
C LEU A 106 -9.98 -6.47 -15.08
N GLN A 107 -8.82 -6.98 -14.68
CA GLN A 107 -7.67 -7.28 -15.55
C GLN A 107 -7.47 -8.80 -15.73
N ASP A 108 -8.52 -9.60 -15.50
CA ASP A 108 -8.50 -11.07 -15.58
C ASP A 108 -7.49 -11.76 -14.64
N ILE A 109 -7.05 -11.06 -13.59
CA ILE A 109 -6.18 -11.61 -12.54
C ILE A 109 -7.03 -12.07 -11.37
N ARG A 110 -7.16 -13.38 -11.22
CA ARG A 110 -7.84 -13.99 -10.07
C ARG A 110 -6.93 -14.03 -8.84
N ILE A 111 -7.20 -13.16 -7.87
CA ILE A 111 -6.59 -13.27 -6.53
C ILE A 111 -7.32 -14.35 -5.73
N VAL A 112 -6.58 -15.37 -5.28
CA VAL A 112 -7.12 -16.46 -4.44
C VAL A 112 -6.86 -16.26 -2.95
N GLY A 113 -6.01 -15.30 -2.57
CA GLY A 113 -5.69 -15.01 -1.18
C GLY A 113 -4.68 -13.87 -1.01
N PHE A 114 -4.65 -13.32 0.19
CA PHE A 114 -3.69 -12.34 0.64
C PHE A 114 -2.77 -12.95 1.70
N SER A 115 -1.48 -12.67 1.63
CA SER A 115 -0.48 -13.01 2.63
C SER A 115 0.22 -11.75 3.10
N THR A 116 0.38 -11.58 4.41
CA THR A 116 1.06 -10.41 5.00
C THR A 116 1.80 -10.83 6.27
N ASP A 117 2.59 -9.91 6.82
CA ASP A 117 3.29 -10.09 8.09
C ASP A 117 2.33 -10.27 9.29
N GLY A 118 2.91 -10.58 10.44
CA GLY A 118 2.20 -10.77 11.69
C GLY A 118 1.94 -9.48 12.48
N ASP A 119 2.03 -8.28 11.87
CA ASP A 119 1.76 -7.05 12.63
C ASP A 119 0.29 -7.01 13.11
N PRO A 120 0.03 -6.54 14.34
CA PRO A 120 -1.29 -6.59 14.95
C PRO A 120 -2.42 -6.01 14.09
N LYS A 121 -2.14 -4.99 13.26
CA LYS A 121 -3.15 -4.37 12.39
C LYS A 121 -3.55 -5.28 11.25
N TYR A 122 -2.59 -5.99 10.65
CA TYR A 122 -2.87 -7.00 9.64
C TYR A 122 -3.56 -8.22 10.21
N MET A 123 -3.11 -8.70 11.37
CA MET A 123 -3.77 -9.79 12.07
C MET A 123 -5.24 -9.45 12.39
N ARG A 124 -5.51 -8.19 12.80
CA ARG A 124 -6.88 -7.70 12.99
C ARG A 124 -7.65 -7.64 11.67
N ALA A 125 -7.05 -7.17 10.59
CA ALA A 125 -7.67 -7.15 9.26
C ALA A 125 -8.03 -8.56 8.78
N MET A 126 -7.08 -9.51 8.86
CA MET A 126 -7.31 -10.92 8.54
C MET A 126 -8.46 -11.52 9.35
N ARG A 127 -8.48 -11.28 10.67
CA ARG A 127 -9.55 -11.76 11.56
C ARG A 127 -10.92 -11.24 11.12
N LEU A 128 -11.02 -9.96 10.76
CA LEU A 128 -12.28 -9.35 10.33
C LEU A 128 -12.75 -9.91 8.98
N VAL A 129 -11.83 -10.10 8.02
CA VAL A 129 -12.17 -10.59 6.67
C VAL A 129 -12.53 -12.08 6.67
N THR A 130 -11.81 -12.90 7.43
CA THR A 130 -12.03 -14.35 7.47
C THR A 130 -13.20 -14.77 8.37
N GLY A 131 -13.70 -13.86 9.23
CA GLY A 131 -14.71 -14.19 10.23
C GLY A 131 -14.22 -15.19 11.29
N PHE A 132 -12.91 -15.43 11.41
CA PHE A 132 -12.30 -16.55 12.17
C PHE A 132 -12.69 -16.60 13.66
N PHE A 133 -13.13 -15.48 14.24
CA PHE A 133 -13.67 -15.42 15.62
C PHE A 133 -15.15 -15.05 15.72
N ALA A 134 -15.82 -14.75 14.61
CA ALA A 134 -17.27 -14.51 14.59
C ALA A 134 -18.06 -15.85 14.60
N SER A 135 -17.38 -16.95 14.28
CA SER A 135 -17.94 -18.30 14.24
C SER A 135 -17.48 -19.22 15.38
N LEU A 136 -16.78 -18.70 16.38
CA LEU A 136 -16.50 -19.48 17.59
C LEU A 136 -17.75 -19.45 18.48
N PRO A 137 -18.26 -20.61 18.91
CA PRO A 137 -19.42 -20.70 19.81
C PRO A 137 -19.16 -20.04 21.17
#